data_AF-A0A956WIF8-F1
#
_entry.id   AF-A0A956WIF8-F1
#
_cell.length_a   1.000
_cell.length_b   1.000
_cell.length_c   1.000
_cell.angle_alpha   90.00
_cell.angle_beta   90.00
_cell.angle_gamma   90.00
#
_symmetry.space_group_name_H-M   'P 1'
#
loop_
_entity.id
_entity.type
_entity.pdbx_description
1 polymer ?
#
loop_
_entity_poly.entity_id
_entity_poly.type
_entity_poly.pdbx_seq_one_letter_code
_entity_poly.pdbx_strand_id
1 'polypeptide(L)'
;IGGQTYPDGTPNPENPCQVCDLAQNPAGWSPAPFLTKCGANKDRVCCEGECCPQGECCRPNFTSCSVEWCGIVDPCPYVEEPCGCTIDGQFYANETINPQNECEWCDAYWSTTAWTGRPSYIRCGAFADRFCCAGTCCDTGSCCNADDVCEAGAPGCVGCTIGGRFYRDGVHNPNDPCRQCRVEESTTSWSVGPNGFVCEAVITEGVYYGDRICCEGVCCDLYDCCSGSGICDASSCA
;
A
#
# COMPACT_ATOMS: atom_id res chain seq x y z
N ILE A 1 22.51 -25.43 37.08
CA ILE A 1 21.09 -25.65 36.71
C ILE A 1 20.87 -27.16 36.57
N GLY A 2 19.92 -27.76 37.31
CA GLY A 2 19.66 -29.21 37.22
C GLY A 2 20.85 -30.13 37.53
N GLY A 3 21.77 -29.69 38.41
CA GLY A 3 23.00 -30.43 38.72
C GLY A 3 24.14 -30.29 37.70
N GLN A 4 23.94 -29.54 36.61
CA GLN A 4 24.97 -29.23 35.61
C GLN A 4 25.46 -27.78 35.73
N THR A 5 26.72 -27.55 35.34
CA THR A 5 27.36 -26.23 35.30
C THR A 5 27.33 -25.67 33.88
N TYR A 6 26.85 -24.44 33.73
CA TYR A 6 26.84 -23.71 32.47
C TYR A 6 27.63 -22.40 32.63
N PRO A 7 28.46 -22.00 31.64
CA PRO A 7 29.05 -20.67 31.62
C PRO A 7 27.99 -19.57 31.63
N ASP A 8 28.32 -18.41 32.20
CA ASP A 8 27.49 -17.21 32.11
C ASP A 8 27.25 -16.82 30.64
N GLY A 9 26.03 -16.42 30.31
CA GLY A 9 25.58 -16.12 28.95
C GLY A 9 25.20 -17.33 28.10
N THR A 10 25.28 -18.57 28.62
CA THR A 10 24.91 -19.76 27.85
C THR A 10 23.39 -19.82 27.60
N PRO A 11 22.90 -19.92 26.36
CA PRO A 11 21.47 -20.07 26.08
C PRO A 11 20.91 -21.41 26.59
N ASN A 12 19.67 -21.41 27.07
CA ASN A 12 18.98 -22.65 27.41
C ASN A 12 18.67 -23.45 26.12
N PRO A 13 19.15 -24.71 25.99
CA PRO A 13 18.88 -25.54 24.81
C PRO A 13 17.41 -25.84 24.56
N GLU A 14 16.58 -25.85 25.60
CA GLU A 14 15.15 -26.17 25.52
C GLU A 14 14.28 -24.94 25.29
N ASN A 15 14.75 -23.76 25.73
CA ASN A 15 14.04 -22.50 25.56
C ASN A 15 15.03 -21.39 25.16
N PRO A 16 15.09 -20.96 23.89
CA PRO A 16 16.02 -19.93 23.43
C PRO A 16 15.78 -18.55 24.06
N CYS A 17 14.67 -18.35 24.78
CA CYS A 17 14.35 -17.14 25.51
C CYS A 17 14.83 -17.15 26.95
N GLN A 18 15.63 -18.16 27.32
CA GLN A 18 16.28 -18.25 28.60
C GLN A 18 17.80 -18.34 28.43
N VAL A 19 18.52 -17.80 29.41
CA VAL A 19 20.00 -17.76 29.45
C VAL A 19 20.49 -18.08 30.86
N CYS A 20 21.68 -18.66 30.97
CA CYS A 20 22.39 -18.77 32.24
C CYS A 20 22.92 -17.38 32.59
N ASP A 21 22.29 -16.69 33.55
CA ASP A 21 22.73 -15.40 34.07
C ASP A 21 23.03 -15.55 35.56
N LEU A 22 24.32 -15.57 35.90
CA LEU A 22 24.79 -15.77 37.27
C LEU A 22 24.44 -14.60 38.20
N ALA A 23 24.21 -13.40 37.65
CA ALA A 23 23.86 -12.22 38.42
C ALA A 23 22.38 -12.19 38.80
N GLN A 24 21.50 -12.69 37.91
CA GLN A 24 20.07 -12.77 38.17
C GLN A 24 19.66 -14.02 38.95
N ASN A 25 20.12 -15.20 38.51
CA ASN A 25 19.74 -16.48 39.09
C ASN A 25 20.88 -17.51 38.96
N PRO A 26 21.78 -17.60 39.95
CA PRO A 26 22.93 -18.53 39.88
C PRO A 26 22.54 -20.01 39.94
N ALA A 27 21.29 -20.34 40.28
CA ALA A 27 20.82 -21.72 40.42
C ALA A 27 19.88 -22.17 39.29
N GLY A 28 19.43 -21.26 38.43
CA GLY A 28 18.40 -21.52 37.42
C GLY A 28 18.62 -20.75 36.11
N TRP A 29 17.71 -20.95 35.18
CA TRP A 29 17.66 -20.16 33.95
C TRP A 29 17.02 -18.79 34.25
N SER A 30 17.52 -17.76 33.60
CA SER A 30 16.99 -16.38 33.66
C SER A 30 16.41 -15.99 32.30
N PRO A 31 15.51 -15.01 32.23
CA PRO A 31 15.09 -14.43 30.96
C PRO A 31 16.28 -13.99 30.12
N ALA A 32 16.30 -14.39 28.85
CA ALA A 32 17.26 -13.87 27.89
C ALA A 32 17.03 -12.36 27.68
N PRO A 33 18.06 -11.62 27.23
CA PRO A 33 17.91 -10.20 26.92
C PRO A 33 16.70 -9.94 26.02
N PHE A 34 16.02 -8.82 26.31
CA PHE A 34 14.90 -8.33 25.51
C PHE A 34 15.25 -8.37 24.01
N LEU A 35 14.34 -8.90 23.18
CA LEU A 35 14.48 -9.03 21.71
C LEU A 35 15.43 -10.11 21.21
N THR A 36 15.90 -10.98 22.09
CA THR A 36 16.56 -12.21 21.64
C THR A 36 15.67 -12.93 20.62
N LYS A 37 16.22 -13.29 19.46
CA LYS A 37 15.46 -13.93 18.39
C LYS A 37 15.18 -15.40 18.72
N CYS A 38 13.93 -15.80 18.56
CA CYS A 38 13.45 -17.12 18.94
C CYS A 38 12.54 -17.76 17.87
N GLY A 39 12.15 -19.01 18.11
CA GLY A 39 11.44 -19.83 17.13
C GLY A 39 12.34 -20.50 16.10
N ALA A 40 11.73 -21.39 15.31
CA ALA A 40 12.44 -22.21 14.33
C ALA A 40 13.13 -21.36 13.25
N ASN A 41 12.50 -20.25 12.85
CA ASN A 41 12.98 -19.37 11.79
C ASN A 41 13.68 -18.10 12.29
N LYS A 42 13.82 -17.92 13.62
CA LYS A 42 14.43 -16.72 14.24
C LYS A 42 13.75 -15.39 13.86
N ASP A 43 12.46 -15.46 13.54
CA ASP A 43 11.58 -14.36 13.18
C ASP A 43 10.83 -13.77 14.39
N ARG A 44 10.68 -14.53 15.47
CA ARG A 44 9.98 -14.12 16.70
C ARG A 44 10.94 -13.56 17.75
N VAL A 45 10.39 -12.97 18.81
CA VAL A 45 11.16 -12.36 19.90
C VAL A 45 10.82 -12.89 21.27
N CYS A 46 11.83 -12.89 22.12
CA CYS A 46 11.69 -13.25 23.53
C CYS A 46 11.08 -12.12 24.36
N CYS A 47 10.18 -12.49 25.26
CA CYS A 47 9.49 -11.64 26.22
C CYS A 47 9.50 -12.32 27.59
N GLU A 48 10.23 -11.77 28.55
CA GLU A 48 10.28 -12.28 29.93
C GLU A 48 10.51 -13.81 30.05
N GLY A 49 11.41 -14.36 29.23
CA GLY A 49 11.71 -15.79 29.28
C GLY A 49 10.92 -16.65 28.30
N GLU A 50 9.91 -16.11 27.63
CA GLU A 50 9.04 -16.82 26.71
C GLU A 50 9.20 -16.32 25.28
N CYS A 51 9.07 -17.21 24.29
CA CYS A 51 9.09 -16.82 22.88
C CYS A 51 7.70 -16.39 22.44
N CYS A 52 7.54 -15.14 22.01
CA CYS A 52 6.23 -14.65 21.58
C CYS A 52 5.64 -15.50 20.44
N PRO A 53 4.31 -15.68 20.41
CA PRO A 53 3.60 -16.19 19.25
C PRO A 53 3.95 -15.39 17.97
N GLN A 54 3.79 -16.03 16.82
CA GLN A 54 3.98 -15.35 15.54
C GLN A 54 2.87 -14.29 15.38
N GLY A 55 3.22 -13.06 14.99
CA GLY A 55 2.26 -11.95 14.92
C GLY A 55 2.21 -11.07 16.18
N GLU A 56 2.89 -11.45 17.28
CA GLU A 56 2.84 -10.73 18.55
C GLU A 56 4.15 -10.01 18.90
N CYS A 57 4.02 -8.90 19.61
CA CYS A 57 5.15 -8.10 20.09
C CYS A 57 5.32 -8.15 21.60
N CYS A 58 6.57 -7.92 22.02
CA CYS A 58 6.93 -7.63 23.39
C CYS A 58 7.40 -6.16 23.49
N ARG A 59 6.97 -5.45 24.53
CA ARG A 59 7.42 -4.07 24.81
C ARG A 59 8.26 -4.03 26.08
N PRO A 60 9.26 -3.12 26.17
CA PRO A 60 9.94 -2.87 27.43
C PRO A 60 8.91 -2.49 28.51
N ASN A 61 9.02 -3.11 29.69
CA ASN A 61 8.12 -2.96 30.85
C ASN A 61 6.74 -3.65 30.75
N PHE A 62 6.45 -4.38 29.66
CA PHE A 62 5.28 -5.23 29.58
C PHE A 62 5.71 -6.69 29.61
N THR A 63 5.22 -7.45 30.58
CA THR A 63 5.63 -8.83 30.82
C THR A 63 4.85 -9.85 29.97
N SER A 64 4.34 -9.42 28.81
CA SER A 64 3.48 -10.26 27.97
C SER A 64 3.57 -9.87 26.50
N CYS A 65 3.48 -10.89 25.65
CA CYS A 65 3.27 -10.72 24.23
C CYS A 65 1.84 -10.27 23.94
N SER A 66 1.65 -9.35 22.99
CA SER A 66 0.32 -8.97 22.53
C SER A 66 0.36 -8.36 21.13
N VAL A 67 -0.73 -8.56 20.40
CA VAL A 67 -1.03 -7.98 19.09
C VAL A 67 -1.49 -6.51 19.21
N GLU A 68 -1.98 -6.09 20.37
CA GLU A 68 -2.44 -4.70 20.60
C GLU A 68 -1.29 -3.69 20.51
N TRP A 69 -0.05 -4.18 20.59
CA TRP A 69 1.17 -3.39 20.38
C TRP A 69 1.55 -3.23 18.91
N CYS A 70 0.83 -3.88 17.99
CA CYS A 70 0.96 -3.71 16.54
C CYS A 70 0.12 -2.51 16.09
N GLY A 71 0.68 -1.30 16.19
CA GLY A 71 0.00 -0.07 15.78
C GLY A 71 0.91 0.91 15.04
N ILE A 72 0.28 1.78 14.23
CA ILE A 72 0.92 2.75 13.31
C ILE A 72 1.84 3.75 14.03
N VAL A 73 1.55 4.07 15.29
CA VAL A 73 2.24 5.17 16.01
C VAL A 73 3.52 4.72 16.72
N ASP A 74 3.73 3.41 16.87
CA ASP A 74 4.89 2.86 17.55
C ASP A 74 5.07 1.37 17.14
N PRO A 75 5.42 1.13 15.85
CA PRO A 75 5.73 -0.21 15.34
C PRO A 75 6.77 -0.81 16.25
N CYS A 76 6.64 -2.08 16.62
CA CYS A 76 7.45 -2.75 17.64
C CYS A 76 8.93 -2.35 17.50
N PRO A 77 9.41 -1.36 18.28
CA PRO A 77 10.45 -0.44 17.78
C PRO A 77 11.84 -1.06 17.67
N TYR A 78 11.92 -2.35 17.94
CA TYR A 78 13.13 -3.10 18.05
C TYR A 78 13.07 -4.47 17.34
N VAL A 79 12.03 -4.71 16.54
CA VAL A 79 11.89 -5.90 15.72
C VAL A 79 11.29 -5.48 14.38
N GLU A 80 12.02 -5.68 13.29
CA GLU A 80 11.54 -5.31 11.94
C GLU A 80 10.23 -6.03 11.55
N GLU A 81 9.93 -7.21 12.11
CA GLU A 81 8.95 -8.15 11.52
C GLU A 81 8.07 -8.99 12.50
N PRO A 82 7.67 -8.58 13.72
CA PRO A 82 6.85 -9.42 14.59
C PRO A 82 5.35 -9.30 14.29
N CYS A 83 4.90 -8.17 13.75
CA CYS A 83 3.48 -7.90 13.52
C CYS A 83 3.04 -8.49 12.20
N GLY A 84 1.91 -9.21 12.24
CA GLY A 84 1.33 -9.81 11.05
C GLY A 84 0.10 -10.64 11.36
N CYS A 85 -0.42 -11.24 10.31
CA CYS A 85 -1.66 -12.01 10.35
C CYS A 85 -1.35 -13.45 9.93
N THR A 86 -1.91 -14.41 10.63
CA THR A 86 -1.96 -15.81 10.20
C THR A 86 -3.32 -16.07 9.56
N ILE A 87 -3.39 -15.92 8.24
CA ILE A 87 -4.62 -16.07 7.45
C ILE A 87 -4.52 -17.39 6.69
N ASP A 88 -5.50 -18.28 6.87
CA ASP A 88 -5.51 -19.64 6.30
C ASP A 88 -4.23 -20.45 6.58
N GLY A 89 -3.60 -20.21 7.74
CA GLY A 89 -2.38 -20.89 8.18
C GLY A 89 -1.08 -20.32 7.58
N GLN A 90 -1.16 -19.29 6.73
CA GLN A 90 0.00 -18.58 6.21
C GLN A 90 0.23 -17.27 6.96
N PHE A 91 1.49 -16.98 7.30
CA PHE A 91 1.87 -15.71 7.89
C PHE A 91 2.06 -14.63 6.80
N TYR A 92 1.47 -13.47 7.04
CA TYR A 92 1.64 -12.26 6.26
C TYR A 92 2.13 -11.15 7.19
N ALA A 93 3.20 -10.45 6.80
CA ALA A 93 3.67 -9.29 7.53
C ALA A 93 2.57 -8.22 7.59
N ASN A 94 2.56 -7.39 8.63
CA ASN A 94 1.62 -6.28 8.73
C ASN A 94 1.66 -5.41 7.47
N GLU A 95 0.51 -4.88 7.06
CA GLU A 95 0.29 -4.10 5.83
C GLU A 95 0.49 -4.86 4.52
N THR A 96 0.78 -6.17 4.57
CA THR A 96 0.83 -6.99 3.35
C THR A 96 -0.52 -6.94 2.65
N ILE A 97 -0.52 -6.59 1.36
CA ILE A 97 -1.73 -6.54 0.52
C ILE A 97 -2.20 -7.95 0.22
N ASN A 98 -3.52 -8.19 0.32
CA ASN A 98 -4.11 -9.46 -0.07
C ASN A 98 -3.91 -9.68 -1.59
N PRO A 99 -3.18 -10.74 -2.01
CA PRO A 99 -2.94 -11.01 -3.43
C PRO A 99 -4.21 -11.27 -4.25
N GLN A 100 -5.30 -11.69 -3.61
CA GLN A 100 -6.59 -11.98 -4.22
C GLN A 100 -7.53 -10.76 -4.25
N ASN A 101 -7.28 -9.76 -3.39
CA ASN A 101 -8.07 -8.54 -3.32
C ASN A 101 -7.20 -7.38 -2.83
N GLU A 102 -6.68 -6.55 -3.72
CA GLU A 102 -5.77 -5.46 -3.36
C GLU A 102 -6.38 -4.35 -2.48
N CYS A 103 -7.69 -4.38 -2.28
CA CYS A 103 -8.41 -3.54 -1.33
C CYS A 103 -8.50 -4.12 0.06
N GLU A 104 -7.88 -5.26 0.29
CA GLU A 104 -7.67 -5.84 1.59
C GLU A 104 -6.18 -5.90 1.93
N TRP A 105 -5.86 -5.86 3.21
CA TRP A 105 -4.50 -6.02 3.71
C TRP A 105 -4.48 -6.75 5.05
N CYS A 106 -3.32 -7.28 5.42
CA CYS A 106 -3.09 -7.74 6.76
C CYS A 106 -2.97 -6.52 7.67
N ASP A 107 -3.92 -6.36 8.57
CA ASP A 107 -3.86 -5.33 9.61
C ASP A 107 -4.02 -6.01 10.96
N ALA A 108 -2.88 -6.35 11.56
CA ALA A 108 -2.80 -7.12 12.79
C ALA A 108 -3.44 -6.38 13.99
N TYR A 109 -3.65 -5.07 13.87
CA TYR A 109 -4.40 -4.28 14.86
C TYR A 109 -5.89 -4.63 14.87
N TRP A 110 -6.47 -4.85 13.70
CA TRP A 110 -7.90 -5.16 13.55
C TRP A 110 -8.19 -6.67 13.56
N SER A 111 -7.32 -7.45 12.92
CA SER A 111 -7.45 -8.90 12.88
C SER A 111 -6.12 -9.58 12.60
N THR A 112 -5.80 -10.61 13.38
CA THR A 112 -4.64 -11.47 13.12
C THR A 112 -4.99 -12.74 12.34
N THR A 113 -6.25 -12.94 12.00
CA THR A 113 -6.71 -14.20 11.37
C THR A 113 -7.58 -13.99 10.13
N ALA A 114 -7.84 -12.74 9.76
CA ALA A 114 -8.61 -12.39 8.57
C ALA A 114 -8.00 -11.16 7.88
N TRP A 115 -8.28 -11.04 6.58
CA TRP A 115 -7.97 -9.84 5.82
C TRP A 115 -8.84 -8.67 6.30
N THR A 116 -8.24 -7.49 6.41
CA THR A 116 -8.93 -6.25 6.79
C THR A 116 -9.11 -5.38 5.55
N GLY A 117 -10.28 -4.76 5.40
CA GLY A 117 -10.53 -3.80 4.32
C GLY A 117 -9.62 -2.56 4.44
N ARG A 118 -8.96 -2.20 3.35
CA ARG A 118 -8.17 -0.96 3.24
C ARG A 118 -9.11 0.26 3.25
N PRO A 119 -8.59 1.43 3.65
CA PRO A 119 -9.36 2.67 3.60
C PRO A 119 -9.93 2.97 2.22
N SER A 120 -11.10 3.60 2.20
CA SER A 120 -11.73 4.06 0.97
C SER A 120 -10.82 5.06 0.22
N TYR A 121 -10.96 5.12 -1.11
CA TYR A 121 -10.20 6.01 -2.02
C TYR A 121 -8.72 5.69 -2.19
N ILE A 122 -8.25 4.54 -1.70
CA ILE A 122 -6.96 3.98 -2.07
C ILE A 122 -7.05 3.38 -3.47
N ARG A 123 -6.06 3.62 -4.34
CA ARG A 123 -6.07 3.06 -5.70
C ARG A 123 -6.01 1.53 -5.68
N CYS A 124 -6.72 0.93 -6.62
CA CYS A 124 -6.74 -0.49 -6.89
C CYS A 124 -6.88 -0.73 -8.40
N GLY A 125 -6.59 -1.93 -8.85
CA GLY A 125 -6.80 -2.45 -10.19
C GLY A 125 -5.62 -2.17 -11.10
N ALA A 126 -5.65 -2.80 -12.26
CA ALA A 126 -4.72 -2.51 -13.35
C ALA A 126 -4.88 -1.08 -13.93
N PHE A 127 -6.02 -0.43 -13.66
CA PHE A 127 -6.37 0.86 -14.22
C PHE A 127 -6.36 1.93 -13.12
N ALA A 128 -5.79 3.10 -13.42
CA ALA A 128 -5.59 4.18 -12.46
C ALA A 128 -6.89 4.84 -11.94
N ASP A 129 -8.05 4.45 -12.46
CA ASP A 129 -9.36 5.03 -12.17
C ASP A 129 -10.20 4.24 -11.17
N ARG A 130 -9.70 3.11 -10.67
CA ARG A 130 -10.38 2.26 -9.68
C ARG A 130 -9.82 2.49 -8.28
N PHE A 131 -10.71 2.39 -7.29
CA PHE A 131 -10.39 2.68 -5.90
C PHE A 131 -11.10 1.73 -4.94
N CYS A 132 -10.51 1.53 -3.77
CA CYS A 132 -11.09 0.77 -2.69
C CYS A 132 -12.26 1.51 -2.06
N CYS A 133 -13.27 0.72 -1.69
CA CYS A 133 -14.54 1.13 -1.14
C CYS A 133 -14.87 0.10 -0.03
N ALA A 134 -14.50 0.41 1.22
CA ALA A 134 -14.52 -0.51 2.37
C ALA A 134 -14.09 -1.97 2.05
N GLY A 135 -12.87 -2.15 1.56
CA GLY A 135 -12.37 -3.49 1.21
C GLY A 135 -12.70 -3.99 -0.20
N THR A 136 -13.56 -3.29 -0.94
CA THR A 136 -13.95 -3.67 -2.31
C THR A 136 -13.30 -2.76 -3.34
N CYS A 137 -12.66 -3.33 -4.37
CA CYS A 137 -12.16 -2.52 -5.49
C CYS A 137 -13.30 -2.14 -6.44
N CYS A 138 -13.78 -0.90 -6.34
CA CYS A 138 -14.84 -0.34 -7.18
C CYS A 138 -14.54 -0.56 -8.68
N ASP A 139 -15.56 -0.88 -9.48
CA ASP A 139 -15.44 -0.95 -10.95
C ASP A 139 -15.14 0.42 -11.55
N THR A 140 -14.56 0.44 -12.76
CA THR A 140 -14.34 1.67 -13.53
C THR A 140 -15.63 2.48 -13.62
N GLY A 141 -15.53 3.74 -13.20
CA GLY A 141 -16.64 4.69 -13.19
C GLY A 141 -17.58 4.60 -11.99
N SER A 142 -17.29 3.73 -11.01
CA SER A 142 -17.93 3.73 -9.70
C SER A 142 -17.06 4.46 -8.67
N CYS A 143 -17.69 5.04 -7.64
CA CYS A 143 -16.98 5.56 -6.47
C CYS A 143 -17.64 5.06 -5.19
N CYS A 144 -16.93 5.24 -4.09
CA CYS A 144 -17.46 5.04 -2.75
C CYS A 144 -18.55 6.09 -2.48
N ASN A 145 -19.77 5.65 -2.19
CA ASN A 145 -20.80 6.55 -1.69
C ASN A 145 -20.61 6.80 -0.18
N ALA A 146 -21.53 7.56 0.42
CA ALA A 146 -21.46 7.92 1.85
C ALA A 146 -21.59 6.71 2.79
N ASP A 147 -22.11 5.58 2.31
CA ASP A 147 -22.29 4.33 3.05
C ASP A 147 -21.16 3.31 2.76
N ASP A 148 -20.06 3.78 2.17
CA ASP A 148 -18.92 2.97 1.72
C ASP A 148 -19.24 1.86 0.70
N VAL A 149 -20.27 2.06 -0.12
CA VAL A 149 -20.67 1.14 -1.19
C VAL A 149 -20.23 1.65 -2.55
N CYS A 150 -19.78 0.74 -3.42
CA CYS A 150 -19.48 1.02 -4.81
C CYS A 150 -20.75 1.43 -5.57
N GLU A 151 -20.83 2.68 -6.01
CA GLU A 151 -21.97 3.18 -6.78
C GLU A 151 -21.50 4.06 -7.95
N ALA A 152 -22.09 3.84 -9.12
CA ALA A 152 -21.83 4.64 -10.29
C ALA A 152 -22.38 6.06 -10.10
N GLY A 153 -21.49 7.07 -10.14
CA GLY A 153 -21.90 8.48 -10.02
C GLY A 153 -22.40 8.91 -8.64
N ALA A 154 -22.05 8.19 -7.57
CA ALA A 154 -22.41 8.55 -6.20
C ALA A 154 -21.97 9.97 -5.78
N PRO A 155 -22.64 10.60 -4.79
CA PRO A 155 -22.23 11.89 -4.23
C PRO A 155 -20.80 11.80 -3.67
N GLY A 156 -19.85 12.47 -4.33
CA GLY A 156 -18.40 12.34 -4.08
C GLY A 156 -17.61 11.88 -5.30
N CYS A 157 -18.28 11.29 -6.29
CA CYS A 157 -17.76 11.14 -7.65
C CYS A 157 -17.69 12.51 -8.33
N VAL A 158 -16.49 13.05 -8.48
CA VAL A 158 -16.25 14.21 -9.35
C VAL A 158 -15.91 13.67 -10.74
N GLY A 159 -16.83 13.82 -11.70
CA GLY A 159 -16.63 13.35 -13.08
C GLY A 159 -17.74 13.70 -14.06
N CYS A 160 -17.58 13.22 -15.29
CA CYS A 160 -18.43 13.47 -16.44
C CYS A 160 -19.18 12.20 -16.84
N THR A 161 -20.46 12.29 -17.13
CA THR A 161 -21.25 11.24 -17.78
C THR A 161 -21.34 11.51 -19.27
N ILE A 162 -20.43 10.92 -20.06
CA ILE A 162 -20.28 11.18 -21.50
C ILE A 162 -20.77 9.94 -22.25
N GLY A 163 -21.79 10.10 -23.10
CA GLY A 163 -22.38 8.97 -23.83
C GLY A 163 -23.00 7.89 -22.93
N GLY A 164 -23.47 8.27 -21.74
CA GLY A 164 -24.04 7.35 -20.75
C GLY A 164 -23.00 6.60 -19.90
N ARG A 165 -21.70 6.87 -20.08
CA ARG A 165 -20.62 6.31 -19.27
C ARG A 165 -20.03 7.38 -18.36
N PHE A 166 -19.81 7.04 -17.09
CA PHE A 166 -19.12 7.92 -16.15
C PHE A 166 -17.60 7.84 -16.32
N TYR A 167 -16.96 9.00 -16.35
CA TYR A 167 -15.51 9.23 -16.40
C TYR A 167 -15.16 10.16 -15.24
N ARG A 168 -14.11 9.89 -14.48
CA ARG A 168 -13.65 10.83 -13.45
C ARG A 168 -13.08 12.10 -14.07
N ASP A 169 -13.10 13.18 -13.29
CA ASP A 169 -12.44 14.42 -13.65
C ASP A 169 -10.96 14.19 -13.97
N GLY A 170 -10.48 14.83 -15.03
CA GLY A 170 -9.13 14.68 -15.57
C GLY A 170 -8.89 13.44 -16.44
N VAL A 171 -9.82 12.49 -16.54
CA VAL A 171 -9.63 11.30 -17.41
C VAL A 171 -9.61 11.72 -18.87
N HIS A 172 -8.59 11.30 -19.64
CA HIS A 172 -8.49 11.57 -21.07
C HIS A 172 -9.48 10.73 -21.90
N ASN A 173 -9.93 11.29 -23.01
CA ASN A 173 -10.76 10.57 -23.97
C ASN A 173 -9.92 9.48 -24.66
N PRO A 174 -10.31 8.19 -24.59
CA PRO A 174 -9.56 7.10 -25.21
C PRO A 174 -9.42 7.22 -26.73
N ASN A 175 -10.33 7.96 -27.38
CA ASN A 175 -10.32 8.16 -28.83
C ASN A 175 -9.66 9.48 -29.25
N ASP A 176 -9.37 10.37 -28.29
CA ASP A 176 -8.76 11.68 -28.54
C ASP A 176 -8.00 12.12 -27.27
N PRO A 177 -6.71 11.79 -27.14
CA PRO A 177 -5.95 12.07 -25.92
C PRO A 177 -5.83 13.57 -25.60
N CYS A 178 -6.12 14.46 -26.55
CA CYS A 178 -6.16 15.90 -26.33
C CYS A 178 -7.49 16.42 -25.78
N ARG A 179 -8.43 15.52 -25.55
CA ARG A 179 -9.67 15.78 -24.82
C ARG A 179 -9.65 15.06 -23.48
N GLN A 180 -10.32 15.64 -22.49
CA GLN A 180 -10.47 15.02 -21.18
C GLN A 180 -11.82 15.36 -20.55
N CYS A 181 -12.24 14.57 -19.57
CA CYS A 181 -13.34 14.94 -18.69
C CYS A 181 -12.88 16.10 -17.82
N ARG A 182 -13.57 17.24 -17.91
CA ARG A 182 -13.34 18.44 -17.09
C ARG A 182 -14.66 18.89 -16.52
N VAL A 183 -14.93 18.54 -15.28
CA VAL A 183 -16.23 18.78 -14.65
C VAL A 183 -16.60 20.25 -14.53
N GLU A 184 -15.59 21.11 -14.50
CA GLU A 184 -15.72 22.57 -14.45
C GLU A 184 -16.15 23.18 -15.79
N GLU A 185 -15.91 22.47 -16.90
CA GLU A 185 -16.30 22.90 -18.26
C GLU A 185 -17.59 22.18 -18.71
N SER A 186 -17.63 20.86 -18.55
CA SER A 186 -18.77 20.02 -18.92
C SER A 186 -18.73 18.67 -18.23
N THR A 187 -19.87 18.28 -17.65
CA THR A 187 -20.07 16.95 -17.09
C THR A 187 -20.72 15.99 -18.08
N THR A 188 -20.98 16.38 -19.33
CA THR A 188 -21.69 15.54 -20.31
C THR A 188 -21.01 15.43 -21.68
N SER A 189 -19.89 16.12 -21.86
CA SER A 189 -19.09 16.08 -23.08
C SER A 189 -17.60 16.13 -22.77
N TRP A 190 -16.79 15.67 -23.73
CA TRP A 190 -15.34 15.76 -23.64
C TRP A 190 -14.88 17.21 -23.85
N SER A 191 -14.13 17.71 -22.87
CA SER A 191 -13.58 19.07 -22.87
C SER A 191 -12.17 19.08 -23.44
N VAL A 192 -11.71 20.25 -23.89
CA VAL A 192 -10.32 20.45 -24.32
C VAL A 192 -9.39 20.20 -23.13
N GLY A 193 -8.40 19.32 -23.33
CA GLY A 193 -7.36 19.02 -22.35
C GLY A 193 -6.29 20.13 -22.29
N PRO A 194 -5.38 20.05 -21.31
CA PRO A 194 -4.34 21.07 -21.12
C PRO A 194 -3.34 21.09 -22.28
N ASN A 195 -2.90 22.29 -22.63
CA ASN A 195 -1.83 22.51 -23.60
C ASN A 195 -0.51 21.91 -23.09
N GLY A 196 0.27 21.30 -23.99
CA GLY A 196 1.56 20.67 -23.67
C GLY A 196 1.47 19.24 -23.14
N PHE A 197 0.27 18.68 -22.96
CA PHE A 197 0.11 17.27 -22.60
C PHE A 197 0.56 16.36 -23.74
N VAL A 198 1.27 15.26 -23.44
CA VAL A 198 1.73 14.30 -24.45
C VAL A 198 0.55 13.47 -24.97
N CYS A 199 0.22 13.62 -26.25
CA CYS A 199 -0.84 12.81 -26.88
C CYS A 199 -0.33 11.50 -27.48
N GLU A 200 0.92 11.47 -27.94
CA GLU A 200 1.51 10.27 -28.56
C GLU A 200 3.04 10.31 -28.48
N ALA A 201 3.64 9.19 -28.10
CA ALA A 201 5.07 8.95 -28.28
C ALA A 201 5.34 8.42 -29.70
N VAL A 202 6.21 9.10 -30.45
CA VAL A 202 6.56 8.69 -31.82
C VAL A 202 7.70 7.68 -31.76
N ILE A 203 7.36 6.41 -31.97
CA ILE A 203 8.31 5.29 -31.99
C ILE A 203 8.27 4.61 -33.36
N THR A 204 9.40 4.58 -34.06
CA THR A 204 9.54 3.88 -35.35
C THR A 204 10.60 2.80 -35.20
N GLU A 205 10.24 1.54 -35.49
CA GLU A 205 11.13 0.38 -35.39
C GLU A 205 11.82 0.24 -34.01
N GLY A 206 11.12 0.63 -32.94
CA GLY A 206 11.64 0.59 -31.57
C GLY A 206 12.53 1.77 -31.18
N VAL A 207 12.74 2.74 -32.08
CA VAL A 207 13.49 3.97 -31.81
C VAL A 207 12.53 5.11 -31.47
N TYR A 208 12.80 5.79 -30.36
CA TYR A 208 12.03 6.96 -29.90
C TYR A 208 12.52 8.25 -30.58
N TYR A 209 11.60 8.97 -31.24
CA TYR A 209 11.90 10.21 -31.96
C TYR A 209 11.43 11.48 -31.24
N GLY A 210 10.59 11.32 -30.21
CA GLY A 210 10.01 12.40 -29.43
C GLY A 210 8.52 12.17 -29.14
N ASP A 211 7.96 13.12 -28.40
CA ASP A 211 6.55 13.14 -28.04
C ASP A 211 5.81 14.22 -28.84
N ARG A 212 4.60 13.90 -29.29
CA ARG A 212 3.64 14.89 -29.80
C ARG A 212 2.84 15.42 -28.64
N ILE A 213 2.49 16.70 -28.70
CA ILE A 213 1.79 17.40 -27.61
C ILE A 213 0.44 17.95 -28.06
N CYS A 214 -0.46 18.13 -27.09
CA CYS A 214 -1.77 18.73 -27.29
C CYS A 214 -1.69 20.25 -27.29
N CYS A 215 -2.48 20.88 -28.16
CA CYS A 215 -2.67 22.31 -28.24
C CYS A 215 -4.12 22.60 -28.64
N GLU A 216 -4.89 23.19 -27.72
CA GLU A 216 -6.34 23.47 -27.86
C GLU A 216 -7.15 22.27 -28.38
N GLY A 217 -6.81 21.07 -27.89
CA GLY A 217 -7.50 19.83 -28.26
C GLY A 217 -7.01 19.20 -29.55
N VAL A 218 -5.91 19.69 -30.13
CA VAL A 218 -5.26 19.13 -31.33
C VAL A 218 -3.93 18.50 -30.94
N CYS A 219 -3.66 17.27 -31.36
CA CYS A 219 -2.35 16.64 -31.22
C CYS A 219 -1.43 17.17 -32.34
N CYS A 220 -0.44 17.99 -31.98
CA CYS A 220 0.46 18.63 -32.94
C CYS A 220 1.40 17.63 -33.62
N ASP A 221 2.03 18.05 -34.72
CA ASP A 221 3.06 17.24 -35.36
C ASP A 221 4.33 17.17 -34.50
N LEU A 222 5.19 16.18 -34.78
CA LEU A 222 6.44 16.02 -34.07
C LEU A 222 7.32 17.28 -34.26
N TYR A 223 7.83 17.80 -33.14
CA TYR A 223 8.61 19.05 -33.04
C TYR A 223 7.83 20.37 -33.15
N ASP A 224 6.50 20.32 -33.27
CA ASP A 224 5.69 21.51 -33.07
C ASP A 224 5.56 21.85 -31.58
N CYS A 225 5.54 23.14 -31.27
CA CYS A 225 5.23 23.64 -29.93
C CYS A 225 3.82 24.22 -29.88
N CYS A 226 3.22 24.17 -28.69
CA CYS A 226 1.96 24.87 -28.46
C CYS A 226 2.25 26.34 -28.11
N SER A 227 1.95 27.23 -29.05
CA SER A 227 2.08 28.67 -28.82
C SER A 227 1.15 29.16 -27.71
N GLY A 228 1.41 30.35 -27.17
CA GLY A 228 0.55 30.97 -26.15
C GLY A 228 -0.89 31.26 -26.63
N SER A 229 -1.13 31.20 -27.95
CA SER A 229 -2.45 31.31 -28.57
C SER A 229 -3.11 29.95 -28.88
N GLY A 230 -2.49 28.84 -28.47
CA GLY A 230 -3.11 27.52 -28.66
C GLY A 230 -2.99 26.97 -30.08
N ILE A 231 -1.96 27.38 -30.83
CA ILE A 231 -1.67 26.93 -32.19
C ILE A 231 -0.40 26.08 -32.19
N CYS A 232 -0.44 24.93 -32.88
CA CYS A 232 0.73 24.11 -33.20
C CYS A 232 1.66 24.86 -34.16
N ASP A 233 2.89 25.10 -33.74
CA ASP A 233 3.88 25.84 -34.53
C ASP A 233 5.31 25.46 -34.15
N ALA A 234 6.06 24.90 -35.10
CA ALA A 234 7.49 24.58 -34.97
C ALA A 234 8.37 25.81 -34.66
N SER A 235 7.97 27.02 -35.10
CA SER A 235 8.74 28.25 -34.87
C SER A 235 8.56 28.83 -33.47
N SER A 236 7.56 28.35 -32.73
CA SER A 236 7.25 28.77 -31.35
C SER A 236 8.10 28.05 -30.29
N CYS A 237 9.04 27.21 -30.69
CA CYS A 237 9.87 26.39 -29.80
C CYS A 237 11.12 27.07 -29.22
N ALA A 238 11.18 28.41 -29.23
CA ALA A 238 12.35 29.21 -28.84
C ALA A 238 12.32 29.69 -27.38
#